data_AF-A0A9D5TED4-F1
#
_entry.id   AF-A0A9D5TED4-F1
#
_cell.length_a   1.000
_cell.length_b   1.000
_cell.length_c   1.000
_cell.angle_alpha   90.00
_cell.angle_beta   90.00
_cell.angle_gamma   90.00
#
_symmetry.space_group_name_H-M   'P 1'
#
loop_
_entity.id
_entity.type
_entity.pdbx_description
1 polymer ?
#
loop_
_entity_poly.entity_id
_entity_poly.type
_entity_poly.pdbx_seq_one_letter_code
_entity_poly.pdbx_strand_id
1 'polypeptide(L)'
;MQMDEATVFSGPFLFVSYSHRDAQMVREDVSQLMDMGVRVWIDHRNEKEENMSFGDDWTKKASAAIAHPNCRGAIFYISAYALASRAIQREQNLIRQRSQQGNFSYYAVNTVAGCKMAKHFSQATSMCCEEGSPWYNEDYDTGDDDIRTMQRSMFNNNILYIERESSAQCVQAIFDKIAMPLGAVDNEGALISSLAQSKLASRDTGEIVFGIYKGQRSEPVARSTENARFTVGRQDYIHHNNEFFVGRPLKWKLLYVHDGVAVLLCSEVVEKCSAVNAPALLQAFRQLAFNEAENALVQSIRLLTQKDIDKIAPGEQKQILKLDETQADIYWWIDEKGILDEWKLAYKNNQLSSNGFLVTRIKGLRPVIEIKATQLQEIKGE
;
A
#
# COMPACT_ATOMS: atom_id res chain seq x y z
N MET A 1 -11.11 2.82 -16.62
CA MET A 1 -12.27 3.12 -15.75
C MET A 1 -11.98 4.45 -15.08
N GLN A 2 -12.84 5.47 -15.20
CA GLN A 2 -12.54 6.81 -14.66
C GLN A 2 -12.98 6.88 -13.18
N MET A 3 -12.09 7.32 -12.30
CA MET A 3 -12.48 7.73 -10.95
C MET A 3 -13.18 9.09 -11.04
N ASP A 4 -14.32 9.25 -10.38
CA ASP A 4 -14.96 10.56 -10.26
C ASP A 4 -14.07 11.51 -9.41
N GLU A 5 -14.22 12.82 -9.63
CA GLU A 5 -13.40 13.81 -8.91
C GLU A 5 -13.57 13.74 -7.39
N ALA A 6 -14.78 13.39 -6.92
CA ALA A 6 -15.05 13.23 -5.49
C ALA A 6 -14.21 12.09 -4.87
N THR A 7 -14.05 10.99 -5.60
CA THR A 7 -13.25 9.83 -5.23
C THR A 7 -11.76 10.19 -5.23
N VAL A 8 -11.29 10.93 -6.24
CA VAL A 8 -9.89 11.40 -6.30
C VAL A 8 -9.57 12.31 -5.10
N PHE A 9 -10.44 13.25 -4.77
CA PHE A 9 -10.22 14.21 -3.68
C PHE A 9 -10.47 13.63 -2.28
N SER A 10 -11.11 12.46 -2.16
CA SER A 10 -11.40 11.79 -0.88
C SER A 10 -10.15 11.39 -0.08
N GLY A 11 -8.97 11.33 -0.70
CA GLY A 11 -7.71 11.10 -0.01
C GLY A 11 -6.50 11.45 -0.87
N PRO A 12 -5.27 11.12 -0.41
CA PRO A 12 -4.04 11.48 -1.10
C PRO A 12 -4.04 11.11 -2.59
N PHE A 13 -3.67 12.06 -3.45
CA PHE A 13 -3.59 11.86 -4.90
C PHE A 13 -2.37 12.58 -5.51
N LEU A 14 -2.05 12.23 -6.75
CA LEU A 14 -1.04 12.88 -7.57
C LEU A 14 -1.68 13.71 -8.69
N PHE A 15 -1.17 14.90 -8.92
CA PHE A 15 -1.50 15.73 -10.08
C PHE A 15 -0.64 15.35 -11.29
N VAL A 16 -1.21 15.25 -12.49
CA VAL A 16 -0.44 14.99 -13.72
C VAL A 16 -0.49 16.18 -14.66
N SER A 17 0.69 16.76 -14.93
CA SER A 17 0.89 17.82 -15.92
C SER A 17 1.55 17.25 -17.16
N TYR A 18 0.98 17.55 -18.34
CA TYR A 18 1.46 17.04 -19.62
C TYR A 18 1.07 17.95 -20.79
N SER A 19 1.76 17.83 -21.93
CA SER A 19 1.32 18.49 -23.17
C SER A 19 0.17 17.70 -23.80
N HIS A 20 -0.86 18.38 -24.31
CA HIS A 20 -1.93 17.70 -25.06
C HIS A 20 -1.42 16.89 -26.27
N ARG A 21 -0.24 17.21 -26.80
CA ARG A 21 0.40 16.42 -27.87
C ARG A 21 0.94 15.06 -27.39
N ASP A 22 1.17 14.91 -26.09
CA ASP A 22 1.61 13.67 -25.45
C ASP A 22 0.44 12.90 -24.80
N ALA A 23 -0.81 13.35 -25.01
CA ALA A 23 -1.98 12.88 -24.27
C ALA A 23 -2.19 11.36 -24.32
N GLN A 24 -2.03 10.75 -25.49
CA GLN A 24 -2.26 9.33 -25.66
C GLN A 24 -1.34 8.51 -24.74
N MET A 25 -0.04 8.77 -24.82
CA MET A 25 0.98 8.08 -24.03
C MET A 25 0.77 8.29 -22.51
N VAL A 26 0.47 9.52 -22.11
CA VAL A 26 0.25 9.83 -20.69
C VAL A 26 -1.02 9.15 -20.17
N ARG A 27 -2.08 9.07 -20.97
CA ARG A 27 -3.30 8.35 -20.59
C ARG A 27 -3.09 6.85 -20.44
N GLU A 28 -2.25 6.25 -21.27
CA GLU A 28 -1.87 4.83 -21.14
C GLU A 28 -1.15 4.55 -19.82
N ASP A 29 -0.21 5.42 -19.43
CA ASP A 29 0.47 5.30 -18.14
C ASP A 29 -0.48 5.56 -16.96
N VAL A 30 -1.29 6.62 -17.04
CA VAL A 30 -2.24 6.97 -15.97
C VAL A 30 -3.28 5.88 -15.80
N SER A 31 -3.75 5.23 -16.87
CA SER A 31 -4.62 4.06 -16.76
C SER A 31 -3.95 2.94 -15.97
N GLN A 32 -2.69 2.61 -16.29
CA GLN A 32 -1.97 1.57 -15.55
C GLN A 32 -1.73 1.98 -14.08
N LEU A 33 -1.42 3.24 -13.81
CA LEU A 33 -1.31 3.76 -12.44
C LEU A 33 -2.63 3.63 -11.68
N MET A 34 -3.76 3.96 -12.32
CA MET A 34 -5.10 3.80 -11.73
C MET A 34 -5.46 2.32 -11.52
N ASP A 35 -5.03 1.42 -12.42
CA ASP A 35 -5.17 -0.04 -12.25
C ASP A 35 -4.31 -0.55 -11.07
N MET A 36 -3.18 0.12 -10.83
CA MET A 36 -2.36 -0.01 -9.61
C MET A 36 -2.90 0.84 -8.44
N GLY A 37 -4.15 1.31 -8.52
CA GLY A 37 -4.87 2.01 -7.46
C GLY A 37 -4.32 3.39 -7.11
N VAL A 38 -3.40 3.93 -7.89
CA VAL A 38 -2.92 5.29 -7.69
C VAL A 38 -4.07 6.25 -7.99
N ARG A 39 -4.40 7.09 -7.01
CA ARG A 39 -5.33 8.21 -7.22
C ARG A 39 -4.59 9.30 -7.99
N VAL A 40 -5.02 9.50 -9.22
CA VAL A 40 -4.46 10.49 -10.12
C VAL A 40 -5.52 11.50 -10.50
N TRP A 41 -5.19 12.77 -10.35
CA TRP A 41 -5.91 13.85 -11.01
C TRP A 41 -5.16 14.20 -12.29
N ILE A 42 -5.83 14.08 -13.43
CA ILE A 42 -5.31 14.45 -14.74
C ILE A 42 -6.38 15.28 -15.48
N ASP A 43 -5.94 16.30 -16.21
CA ASP A 43 -6.83 17.05 -17.08
C ASP A 43 -7.33 16.15 -18.22
N HIS A 44 -8.51 15.56 -18.01
CA HIS A 44 -9.26 14.86 -19.03
C HIS A 44 -10.11 15.89 -19.78
N ARG A 45 -9.58 16.46 -20.87
CA ARG A 45 -10.48 16.92 -21.92
C ARG A 45 -11.27 15.68 -22.38
N ASN A 46 -12.55 15.64 -22.03
CA ASN A 46 -13.50 14.73 -22.64
C ASN A 46 -13.35 14.89 -24.15
N GLU A 47 -13.05 13.81 -24.87
CA GLU A 47 -13.05 13.81 -26.35
C GLU A 47 -14.40 14.22 -26.95
N LYS A 48 -15.44 14.33 -26.10
CA LYS A 48 -16.79 14.79 -26.45
C LYS A 48 -17.10 16.24 -26.11
N GLU A 49 -16.24 16.95 -25.38
CA GLU A 49 -16.42 18.37 -25.08
C GLU A 49 -15.60 19.23 -26.06
N GLU A 50 -15.99 19.20 -27.34
CA GLU A 50 -15.56 20.19 -28.33
C GLU A 50 -16.16 21.59 -28.08
N ASN A 51 -16.94 21.76 -26.99
CA ASN A 51 -17.68 22.98 -26.68
C ASN A 51 -17.31 23.60 -25.31
N MET A 52 -16.05 23.52 -24.89
CA MET A 52 -15.57 24.55 -23.96
C MET A 52 -15.37 25.83 -24.75
N SER A 53 -16.22 26.83 -24.49
CA SER A 53 -16.06 28.20 -24.95
C SER A 53 -14.62 28.65 -24.65
N PHE A 54 -13.94 29.23 -25.64
CA PHE A 54 -12.68 29.96 -25.44
C PHE A 54 -12.87 30.94 -24.27
N GLY A 55 -12.33 30.63 -23.07
CA GLY A 55 -12.54 31.44 -21.87
C GLY A 55 -12.87 30.67 -20.58
N ASP A 56 -13.20 29.37 -20.64
CA ASP A 56 -13.30 28.57 -19.41
C ASP A 56 -11.94 28.50 -18.70
N ASP A 57 -11.96 28.76 -17.39
CA ASP A 57 -10.77 29.07 -16.60
C ASP A 57 -10.06 27.77 -16.19
N TRP A 58 -9.48 27.08 -17.17
CA TRP A 58 -8.61 25.91 -16.98
C TRP A 58 -7.60 26.13 -15.85
N THR A 59 -7.05 27.35 -15.78
CA THR A 59 -6.12 27.77 -14.74
C THR A 59 -6.74 27.62 -13.34
N LYS A 60 -8.03 27.93 -13.17
CA LYS A 60 -8.72 27.75 -11.89
C LYS A 60 -8.88 26.28 -11.50
N LYS A 61 -9.21 25.38 -12.43
CA LYS A 61 -9.38 23.95 -12.11
C LYS A 61 -8.05 23.28 -11.75
N ALA A 62 -7.02 23.46 -12.59
CA ALA A 62 -5.69 22.94 -12.31
C ALA A 62 -5.11 23.53 -11.02
N SER A 63 -5.26 24.86 -10.82
CA SER A 63 -4.84 25.51 -9.58
C SER A 63 -5.59 25.00 -8.36
N ALA A 64 -6.89 24.70 -8.47
CA ALA A 64 -7.67 24.15 -7.36
C ALA A 64 -7.21 22.73 -7.01
N ALA A 65 -6.95 21.88 -8.00
CA ALA A 65 -6.42 20.53 -7.79
C ALA A 65 -5.03 20.56 -7.13
N ILE A 66 -4.11 21.42 -7.61
CA ILE A 66 -2.77 21.60 -7.03
C ILE A 66 -2.85 22.14 -5.58
N ALA A 67 -3.76 23.09 -5.33
CA ALA A 67 -3.92 23.68 -4.01
C ALA A 67 -4.62 22.75 -3.00
N HIS A 68 -5.26 21.67 -3.47
CA HIS A 68 -6.02 20.76 -2.62
C HIS A 68 -5.12 20.14 -1.53
N PRO A 69 -5.57 20.04 -0.26
CA PRO A 69 -4.77 19.48 0.84
C PRO A 69 -4.34 18.02 0.63
N ASN A 70 -5.15 17.25 -0.10
CA ASN A 70 -4.85 15.86 -0.44
C ASN A 70 -3.96 15.71 -1.69
N CYS A 71 -3.66 16.78 -2.42
CA CYS A 71 -2.68 16.71 -3.50
C CYS A 71 -1.29 16.61 -2.86
N ARG A 72 -0.70 15.40 -2.86
CA ARG A 72 0.59 15.15 -2.20
C ARG A 72 1.78 15.34 -3.12
N GLY A 73 1.52 15.37 -4.42
CA GLY A 73 2.55 15.69 -5.37
C GLY A 73 2.08 15.83 -6.80
N ALA A 74 3.04 16.11 -7.68
CA ALA A 74 2.79 16.24 -9.12
C ALA A 74 3.79 15.44 -9.95
N ILE A 75 3.31 14.84 -11.03
CA ILE A 75 4.09 14.21 -12.08
C ILE A 75 4.07 15.13 -13.29
N PHE A 76 5.25 15.58 -13.72
CA PHE A 76 5.44 16.36 -14.93
C PHE A 76 5.99 15.49 -16.04
N TYR A 77 5.20 15.30 -17.08
CA TYR A 77 5.66 14.68 -18.31
C TYR A 77 6.39 15.72 -19.17
N ILE A 78 7.72 15.59 -19.26
CA ILE A 78 8.60 16.51 -19.96
C ILE A 78 8.81 16.02 -21.39
N SER A 79 8.46 16.88 -22.34
CA SER A 79 8.66 16.73 -23.78
C SER A 79 9.00 18.09 -24.40
N ALA A 80 9.46 18.11 -25.66
CA ALA A 80 9.63 19.36 -26.39
C ALA A 80 8.32 20.18 -26.47
N TYR A 81 7.18 19.50 -26.59
CA TYR A 81 5.86 20.12 -26.61
C TYR A 81 5.43 20.64 -25.25
N ALA A 82 5.86 20.00 -24.17
CA ALA A 82 5.55 20.44 -22.82
C ALA A 82 6.30 21.73 -22.48
N LEU A 83 7.57 21.83 -22.85
CA LEU A 83 8.40 23.01 -22.61
C LEU A 83 7.91 24.25 -23.38
N ALA A 84 7.39 24.06 -24.59
CA ALA A 84 6.85 25.15 -25.41
C ALA A 84 5.47 25.66 -24.91
N SER A 85 4.84 24.98 -23.95
CA SER A 85 3.46 25.30 -23.52
C SER A 85 3.41 26.32 -22.39
N ARG A 86 2.86 27.51 -22.67
CA ARG A 86 2.60 28.56 -21.65
C ARG A 86 1.68 28.08 -20.51
N ALA A 87 0.79 27.15 -20.81
CA ALA A 87 -0.11 26.57 -19.81
C ALA A 87 0.69 25.79 -18.75
N ILE A 88 1.59 24.92 -19.20
CA ILE A 88 2.45 24.12 -18.34
C ILE A 88 3.40 25.00 -17.52
N GLN A 89 3.89 26.11 -18.08
CA GLN A 89 4.68 27.09 -17.34
C GLN A 89 3.93 27.68 -16.13
N ARG A 90 2.62 27.90 -16.24
CA ARG A 90 1.80 28.37 -15.11
C ARG A 90 1.64 27.30 -14.04
N GLU A 91 1.35 26.05 -14.44
CA GLU A 91 1.24 24.92 -13.51
C GLU A 91 2.55 24.68 -12.74
N GLN A 92 3.69 24.78 -13.43
CA GLN A 92 5.00 24.66 -12.82
C GLN A 92 5.24 25.70 -11.73
N ASN A 93 4.87 26.96 -12.00
CA ASN A 93 4.99 28.01 -10.99
C ASN A 93 4.13 27.73 -9.76
N LEU A 94 2.90 27.23 -9.95
CA LEU A 94 2.01 26.85 -8.86
C LEU A 94 2.56 25.68 -8.04
N ILE A 95 3.02 24.62 -8.72
CA ILE A 95 3.60 23.45 -8.08
C ILE A 95 4.88 23.82 -7.33
N ARG A 96 5.71 24.69 -7.89
CA ARG A 96 6.90 25.20 -7.20
C ARG A 96 6.52 25.95 -5.93
N GLN A 97 5.58 26.88 -6.00
CA GLN A 97 5.09 27.60 -4.83
C GLN A 97 4.55 26.63 -3.77
N ARG A 98 3.82 25.59 -4.21
CA ARG A 98 3.27 24.57 -3.32
C ARG A 98 4.37 23.73 -2.65
N SER A 99 5.40 23.33 -3.39
CA SER A 99 6.52 22.55 -2.87
C SER A 99 7.30 23.27 -1.76
N GLN A 100 7.36 24.61 -1.82
CA GLN A 100 8.01 25.44 -0.80
C GLN A 100 7.23 25.49 0.52
N GLN A 101 5.94 25.13 0.52
CA GLN A 101 5.09 25.14 1.71
C GLN A 101 5.22 23.85 2.56
N GLY A 102 5.97 22.85 2.09
CA GLY A 102 6.13 21.55 2.74
C GLY A 102 4.98 20.58 2.44
N ASN A 103 5.21 19.27 2.65
CA ASN A 103 4.25 18.19 2.39
C ASN A 103 3.78 18.03 0.93
N PHE A 104 4.52 18.58 -0.03
CA PHE A 104 4.26 18.43 -1.46
C PHE A 104 5.58 18.11 -2.18
N SER A 105 5.59 17.02 -2.96
CA SER A 105 6.74 16.64 -3.77
C SER A 105 6.37 16.66 -5.25
N TYR A 106 7.31 16.98 -6.14
CA TYR A 106 7.03 16.91 -7.57
C TYR A 106 8.18 16.24 -8.31
N TYR A 107 7.82 15.63 -9.44
CA TYR A 107 8.63 14.63 -10.11
C TYR A 107 8.56 14.83 -11.61
N ALA A 108 9.67 14.55 -12.28
CA ALA A 108 9.80 14.71 -13.71
C ALA A 108 9.91 13.34 -14.39
N VAL A 109 9.06 13.10 -15.38
CA VAL A 109 9.04 11.89 -16.20
C VAL A 109 9.31 12.30 -17.63
N ASN A 110 10.34 11.74 -18.25
CA ASN A 110 10.62 12.02 -19.66
C ASN A 110 9.67 11.23 -20.56
N THR A 111 9.01 11.89 -21.51
CA THR A 111 8.09 11.20 -22.44
C THR A 111 8.79 10.55 -23.64
N VAL A 112 10.03 10.94 -23.95
CA VAL A 112 10.69 10.48 -25.18
C VAL A 112 11.57 9.26 -24.90
N ALA A 113 11.08 8.08 -25.27
CA ALA A 113 11.81 6.82 -25.13
C ALA A 113 13.06 6.79 -26.04
N GLY A 114 14.19 6.33 -25.50
CA GLY A 114 15.44 6.15 -26.26
C GLY A 114 16.16 7.45 -26.65
N CYS A 115 15.57 8.61 -26.37
CA CYS A 115 16.33 9.84 -26.42
C CYS A 115 17.34 9.79 -25.29
N LYS A 116 18.63 9.89 -25.63
CA LYS A 116 19.72 10.32 -24.74
C LYS A 116 19.47 11.71 -24.13
N MET A 117 18.23 12.22 -24.14
CA MET A 117 17.83 13.47 -23.55
C MET A 117 18.29 13.53 -22.11
N ALA A 118 18.22 12.53 -21.23
CA ALA A 118 18.78 12.70 -19.87
C ALA A 118 20.25 13.21 -19.87
N LYS A 119 21.10 12.63 -20.72
CA LYS A 119 22.52 12.99 -20.90
C LYS A 119 22.68 14.28 -21.73
N HIS A 120 21.81 14.51 -22.69
CA HIS A 120 21.76 15.70 -23.54
C HIS A 120 20.92 16.84 -22.98
N PHE A 121 20.21 16.70 -21.86
CA PHE A 121 19.46 17.75 -21.15
C PHE A 121 20.33 18.28 -20.04
N SER A 122 21.09 17.40 -19.36
CA SER A 122 22.21 17.82 -18.52
C SER A 122 23.31 18.49 -19.35
N GLN A 123 23.51 18.07 -20.61
CA GLN A 123 24.38 18.77 -21.56
C GLN A 123 23.68 19.91 -22.31
N ALA A 124 22.36 19.90 -22.59
CA ALA A 124 21.67 21.03 -23.25
C ALA A 124 21.49 22.21 -22.30
N THR A 125 21.32 21.95 -21.00
CA THR A 125 21.47 23.01 -19.99
C THR A 125 22.88 23.65 -20.00
N SER A 126 23.89 22.99 -20.61
CA SER A 126 25.19 23.58 -20.95
C SER A 126 25.38 23.98 -22.43
N MET A 127 24.65 23.39 -23.39
CA MET A 127 24.81 23.54 -24.86
C MET A 127 23.72 24.40 -25.53
N CYS A 128 22.65 24.79 -24.84
CA CYS A 128 21.75 25.85 -25.29
C CYS A 128 22.47 27.21 -25.41
N CYS A 129 23.78 27.27 -25.18
CA CYS A 129 24.63 28.46 -25.26
C CYS A 129 25.32 28.64 -26.63
N GLU A 130 25.15 27.72 -27.58
CA GLU A 130 25.81 27.82 -28.91
C GLU A 130 24.77 28.03 -30.04
N GLU A 131 24.93 29.15 -30.77
CA GLU A 131 24.19 29.44 -32.00
C GLU A 131 24.37 28.30 -33.01
N GLY A 132 23.27 27.75 -33.54
CA GLY A 132 23.29 26.71 -34.58
C GLY A 132 22.85 25.29 -34.17
N SER A 133 22.34 25.10 -32.96
CA SER A 133 21.75 23.81 -32.55
C SER A 133 20.53 23.45 -33.42
N PRO A 134 20.34 22.19 -33.85
CA PRO A 134 19.15 21.74 -34.60
C PRO A 134 17.84 21.82 -33.80
N TRP A 135 17.91 22.22 -32.53
CA TRP A 135 16.77 22.53 -31.66
C TRP A 135 16.45 24.04 -31.62
N TYR A 136 17.25 24.87 -32.30
CA TYR A 136 17.00 26.28 -32.54
C TYR A 136 15.98 26.41 -33.67
N ASN A 137 14.70 26.54 -33.32
CA ASN A 137 13.68 26.90 -34.28
C ASN A 137 13.61 28.43 -34.32
N GLU A 138 13.94 29.04 -35.46
CA GLU A 138 13.85 30.50 -35.66
C GLU A 138 12.41 31.03 -35.48
N ASP A 139 11.40 30.15 -35.50
CA ASP A 139 9.98 30.51 -35.33
C ASP A 139 9.51 30.61 -33.87
N TYR A 140 10.35 30.32 -32.87
CA TYR A 140 10.00 30.50 -31.45
C TYR A 140 10.63 31.77 -30.87
N ASP A 141 10.08 32.92 -31.25
CA ASP A 141 10.36 34.23 -30.65
C ASP A 141 9.68 34.37 -29.26
N THR A 142 10.04 33.46 -28.34
CA THR A 142 9.74 33.59 -26.92
C THR A 142 11.06 33.69 -26.18
N GLY A 143 11.35 34.86 -25.63
CA GLY A 143 12.58 35.22 -24.89
C GLY A 143 13.34 34.00 -24.34
N ASP A 144 14.45 33.70 -24.99
CA ASP A 144 15.24 32.47 -24.85
C ASP A 144 15.81 32.29 -23.42
N ASP A 145 15.89 33.37 -22.65
CA ASP A 145 16.30 33.39 -21.24
C ASP A 145 15.24 32.81 -20.29
N ASP A 146 13.94 32.89 -20.61
CA ASP A 146 12.86 32.38 -19.76
C ASP A 146 12.83 30.85 -19.77
N ILE A 147 13.00 30.21 -20.94
CA ILE A 147 13.05 28.75 -21.06
C ILE A 147 14.27 28.19 -20.32
N ARG A 148 15.43 28.85 -20.42
CA ARG A 148 16.66 28.45 -19.72
C ARG A 148 16.56 28.60 -18.20
N THR A 149 16.01 29.73 -17.73
CA THR A 149 15.77 29.98 -16.30
C THR A 149 14.77 28.98 -15.74
N MET A 150 13.72 28.68 -16.50
CA MET A 150 12.70 27.71 -16.16
C MET A 150 13.27 26.29 -16.06
N GLN A 151 14.05 25.84 -17.05
CA GLN A 151 14.73 24.54 -17.02
C GLN A 151 15.67 24.44 -15.81
N ARG A 152 16.52 25.43 -15.54
CA ARG A 152 17.40 25.41 -14.36
C ARG A 152 16.61 25.38 -13.05
N SER A 153 15.53 26.14 -12.95
CA SER A 153 14.66 26.14 -11.77
C SER A 153 13.87 24.83 -11.59
N MET A 154 13.60 24.14 -12.71
CA MET A 154 12.94 22.84 -12.78
C MET A 154 13.83 21.66 -12.42
N PHE A 155 15.12 21.85 -12.13
CA PHE A 155 16.04 20.75 -11.83
C PHE A 155 16.90 21.00 -10.57
N ASN A 156 16.41 21.82 -9.64
CA ASN A 156 17.00 21.87 -8.29
C ASN A 156 16.93 20.48 -7.61
N ASN A 157 17.84 20.23 -6.67
CA ASN A 157 18.18 18.92 -6.06
C ASN A 157 17.03 18.05 -5.49
N ASN A 158 15.78 18.51 -5.51
CA ASN A 158 14.64 17.84 -4.88
C ASN A 158 13.74 17.07 -5.87
N ILE A 159 14.16 16.89 -7.12
CA ILE A 159 13.33 16.29 -8.17
C ILE A 159 13.87 14.91 -8.52
N LEU A 160 13.01 13.91 -8.42
CA LEU A 160 13.30 12.59 -8.98
C LEU A 160 13.01 12.62 -10.47
N TYR A 161 14.01 12.26 -11.25
CA TYR A 161 13.88 12.04 -12.68
C TYR A 161 13.61 10.55 -12.95
N ILE A 162 12.58 10.26 -13.75
CA ILE A 162 12.25 8.91 -14.21
C ILE A 162 12.44 8.87 -15.73
N GLU A 163 13.41 8.07 -16.16
CA GLU A 163 13.63 7.80 -17.58
C GLU A 163 12.60 6.79 -18.09
N ARG A 164 12.01 7.09 -19.25
CA ARG A 164 11.04 6.20 -19.90
C ARG A 164 11.78 5.29 -20.88
N GLU A 165 12.15 4.10 -20.42
CA GLU A 165 12.59 3.02 -21.31
C GLU A 165 11.40 2.33 -21.99
N SER A 166 10.35 2.05 -21.20
CA SER A 166 9.06 1.50 -21.63
C SER A 166 7.94 2.05 -20.74
N SER A 167 6.68 1.93 -21.16
CA SER A 167 5.54 2.35 -20.33
C SER A 167 5.48 1.57 -19.00
N ALA A 168 5.61 0.23 -19.04
CA ALA A 168 5.54 -0.60 -17.84
C ALA A 168 6.64 -0.27 -16.81
N GLN A 169 7.90 -0.14 -17.23
CA GLN A 169 8.99 0.24 -16.31
C GLN A 169 8.82 1.66 -15.76
N CYS A 170 8.34 2.59 -16.59
CA CYS A 170 8.08 3.97 -16.18
C CYS A 170 6.96 4.03 -15.13
N VAL A 171 5.84 3.35 -15.40
CA VAL A 171 4.69 3.26 -14.48
C VAL A 171 5.11 2.63 -13.15
N GLN A 172 5.86 1.52 -13.18
CA GLN A 172 6.37 0.89 -11.97
C GLN A 172 7.29 1.82 -11.17
N ALA A 173 8.18 2.54 -11.85
CA ALA A 173 9.05 3.52 -11.19
C ALA A 173 8.27 4.69 -10.58
N ILE A 174 7.21 5.17 -11.24
CA ILE A 174 6.31 6.18 -10.68
C ILE A 174 5.61 5.61 -9.45
N PHE A 175 5.08 4.39 -9.53
CA PHE A 175 4.41 3.75 -8.40
C PHE A 175 5.33 3.62 -7.18
N ASP A 176 6.50 3.00 -7.35
CA ASP A 176 7.42 2.68 -6.26
C ASP A 176 8.06 3.93 -5.66
N LYS A 177 8.45 4.89 -6.50
CA LYS A 177 9.25 6.03 -6.06
C LYS A 177 8.42 7.28 -5.74
N ILE A 178 7.17 7.34 -6.18
CA ILE A 178 6.30 8.51 -6.05
C ILE A 178 5.00 8.16 -5.33
N ALA A 179 4.16 7.34 -5.95
CA ALA A 179 2.79 7.15 -5.48
C ALA A 179 2.75 6.52 -4.08
N MET A 180 3.56 5.47 -3.87
CA MET A 180 3.61 4.75 -2.63
C MET A 180 4.23 5.57 -1.48
N PRO A 181 5.39 6.25 -1.63
CA PRO A 181 5.93 7.13 -0.59
C PRO A 181 5.02 8.30 -0.21
N LEU A 182 4.21 8.79 -1.16
CA LEU A 182 3.25 9.87 -0.93
C LEU A 182 1.88 9.40 -0.42
N GLY A 183 1.69 8.09 -0.25
CA GLY A 183 0.41 7.50 0.18
C GLY A 183 -0.72 7.72 -0.81
N ALA A 184 -0.42 8.04 -2.08
CA ALA A 184 -1.38 8.33 -3.14
C ALA A 184 -2.01 7.07 -3.76
N VAL A 185 -1.83 5.91 -3.13
CA VAL A 185 -2.42 4.64 -3.55
C VAL A 185 -3.71 4.43 -2.74
N ASP A 186 -4.81 4.18 -3.43
CA ASP A 186 -6.01 3.59 -2.87
C ASP A 186 -5.69 2.15 -2.50
N ASN A 187 -5.23 2.01 -1.26
CA ASN A 187 -4.33 0.94 -0.86
C ASN A 187 -4.95 -0.45 -0.87
N GLU A 188 -6.27 -0.61 -0.96
CA GLU A 188 -6.89 -1.92 -0.79
C GLU A 188 -6.96 -2.70 -2.11
N GLY A 189 -7.64 -2.16 -3.13
CA GLY A 189 -7.86 -2.88 -4.40
C GLY A 189 -6.58 -3.14 -5.19
N ALA A 190 -5.65 -2.19 -5.20
CA ALA A 190 -4.41 -2.34 -5.94
C ALA A 190 -3.35 -3.17 -5.23
N LEU A 191 -3.28 -3.07 -3.90
CA LEU A 191 -2.44 -3.98 -3.14
C LEU A 191 -2.96 -5.41 -3.30
N ILE A 192 -4.28 -5.62 -3.24
CA ILE A 192 -4.88 -6.93 -3.51
C ILE A 192 -4.54 -7.40 -4.93
N SER A 193 -4.63 -6.53 -5.93
CA SER A 193 -4.31 -6.89 -7.33
C SER A 193 -2.81 -7.21 -7.51
N SER A 194 -1.92 -6.41 -6.90
CA SER A 194 -0.47 -6.66 -6.88
C SER A 194 -0.12 -7.94 -6.13
N LEU A 195 -0.76 -8.19 -4.98
CA LEU A 195 -0.60 -9.41 -4.20
C LEU A 195 -1.12 -10.64 -4.95
N ALA A 196 -2.25 -10.53 -5.65
CA ALA A 196 -2.81 -11.59 -6.47
C ALA A 196 -1.91 -11.95 -7.66
N GLN A 197 -1.18 -10.97 -8.20
CA GLN A 197 -0.17 -11.19 -9.23
C GLN A 197 1.14 -11.75 -8.66
N SER A 198 1.44 -11.46 -7.39
CA SER A 198 2.60 -12.00 -6.70
C SER A 198 2.40 -13.49 -6.38
N LYS A 199 3.49 -14.26 -6.31
CA LYS A 199 3.46 -15.68 -5.91
C LYS A 199 3.08 -15.91 -4.43
N LEU A 200 2.80 -14.84 -3.69
CA LEU A 200 2.55 -14.86 -2.25
C LEU A 200 1.12 -15.19 -1.88
N ALA A 201 0.18 -14.79 -2.73
CA ALA A 201 -1.21 -15.12 -2.54
C ALA A 201 -1.48 -16.55 -3.03
N SER A 202 -2.10 -17.36 -2.17
CA SER A 202 -2.73 -18.61 -2.58
C SER A 202 -3.68 -18.32 -3.74
N ARG A 203 -3.46 -18.97 -4.89
CA ARG A 203 -4.29 -18.76 -6.10
C ARG A 203 -5.78 -19.04 -5.86
N ASP A 204 -6.07 -19.97 -4.95
CA ASP A 204 -7.43 -20.42 -4.69
C ASP A 204 -8.17 -19.52 -3.69
N THR A 205 -7.44 -18.91 -2.74
CA THR A 205 -8.05 -18.20 -1.60
C THR A 205 -7.70 -16.72 -1.52
N GLY A 206 -6.68 -16.25 -2.26
CA GLY A 206 -6.13 -14.90 -2.14
C GLY A 206 -5.38 -14.63 -0.84
N GLU A 207 -5.20 -15.64 0.01
CA GLU A 207 -4.52 -15.51 1.30
C GLU A 207 -3.00 -15.44 1.12
N ILE A 208 -2.36 -14.56 1.86
CA ILE A 208 -0.91 -14.42 1.87
C ILE A 208 -0.32 -15.55 2.73
N VAL A 209 0.65 -16.29 2.21
CA VAL A 209 1.33 -17.36 2.94
C VAL A 209 2.68 -16.85 3.45
N PHE A 210 2.86 -16.81 4.77
CA PHE A 210 4.05 -16.23 5.40
C PHE A 210 4.22 -16.68 6.84
N GLY A 211 5.45 -17.03 7.25
CA GLY A 211 5.71 -17.63 8.55
C GLY A 211 5.18 -19.06 8.66
N ILE A 212 5.54 -19.74 9.74
CA ILE A 212 5.11 -21.11 10.01
C ILE A 212 4.66 -21.24 11.47
N TYR A 213 3.75 -22.15 11.78
CA TYR A 213 3.45 -22.47 13.16
C TYR A 213 2.96 -23.91 13.31
N LYS A 214 2.77 -24.37 14.54
CA LYS A 214 2.13 -25.68 14.75
C LYS A 214 0.67 -25.62 14.30
N GLY A 215 0.20 -26.63 13.57
CA GLY A 215 -1.21 -26.71 13.20
C GLY A 215 -2.09 -27.09 14.40
N GLN A 216 -3.37 -26.72 14.39
CA GLN A 216 -4.28 -27.06 15.51
C GLN A 216 -4.37 -28.55 15.84
N ARG A 217 -4.07 -29.43 14.87
CA ARG A 217 -4.16 -30.89 14.98
C ARG A 217 -2.79 -31.57 14.86
N SER A 218 -1.69 -30.83 15.01
CA SER A 218 -0.37 -31.46 15.00
C SER A 218 -0.13 -32.17 16.32
N GLU A 219 0.08 -33.48 16.27
CA GLU A 219 0.59 -34.24 17.40
C GLU A 219 2.08 -33.94 17.62
N PRO A 220 2.54 -33.93 18.88
CA PRO A 220 3.94 -33.71 19.17
C PRO A 220 4.78 -34.91 18.69
N VAL A 221 5.91 -34.63 18.02
CA VAL A 221 6.78 -35.68 17.45
C VAL A 221 7.97 -36.05 18.35
N ALA A 222 8.31 -35.19 19.32
CA ALA A 222 9.38 -35.41 20.29
C ALA A 222 9.27 -34.42 21.47
N ARG A 223 10.17 -34.50 22.46
CA ARG A 223 10.31 -33.56 23.59
C ARG A 223 11.68 -32.88 23.63
N SER A 224 11.74 -31.61 24.04
CA SER A 224 12.96 -30.84 24.28
C SER A 224 12.75 -29.78 25.36
N THR A 225 13.79 -29.04 25.75
CA THR A 225 13.77 -28.04 26.83
C THR A 225 13.84 -26.59 26.33
N GLU A 226 14.12 -26.33 25.04
CA GLU A 226 14.34 -24.96 24.52
C GLU A 226 13.41 -24.61 23.37
N ASN A 227 12.47 -23.68 23.55
CA ASN A 227 11.56 -23.21 22.50
C ASN A 227 12.36 -22.62 21.32
N ALA A 228 12.20 -23.20 20.13
CA ALA A 228 12.96 -22.84 18.94
C ALA A 228 12.24 -23.26 17.65
N ARG A 229 12.51 -22.54 16.57
CA ARG A 229 12.22 -22.93 15.19
C ARG A 229 13.49 -23.50 14.57
N PHE A 230 13.39 -24.63 13.88
CA PHE A 230 14.50 -25.22 13.13
C PHE A 230 14.00 -26.05 11.95
N THR A 231 14.89 -26.30 11.01
CA THR A 231 14.59 -27.01 9.76
C THR A 231 15.42 -28.29 9.70
N VAL A 232 14.79 -29.43 9.42
CA VAL A 232 15.47 -30.70 9.16
C VAL A 232 15.08 -31.17 7.76
N GLY A 233 16.07 -31.17 6.86
CA GLY A 233 15.81 -31.44 5.44
C GLY A 233 14.94 -30.34 4.82
N ARG A 234 13.74 -30.69 4.37
CA ARG A 234 12.74 -29.75 3.81
C ARG A 234 11.57 -29.50 4.76
N GLN A 235 11.67 -29.98 6.00
CA GLN A 235 10.59 -29.91 6.96
C GLN A 235 10.97 -28.96 8.09
N ASP A 236 10.12 -27.98 8.32
CA ASP A 236 10.23 -27.12 9.48
C ASP A 236 9.57 -27.73 10.71
N TYR A 237 10.17 -27.46 11.86
CA TYR A 237 9.69 -27.88 13.16
C TYR A 237 9.62 -26.69 14.12
N ILE A 238 8.58 -26.68 14.94
CA ILE A 238 8.34 -25.70 16.00
C ILE A 238 8.42 -26.41 17.33
N HIS A 239 9.33 -25.98 18.20
CA HIS A 239 9.35 -26.41 19.58
C HIS A 239 8.61 -25.41 20.46
N HIS A 240 7.55 -25.88 21.13
CA HIS A 240 6.69 -25.06 21.98
C HIS A 240 6.20 -25.89 23.16
N ASN A 241 6.38 -25.39 24.39
CA ASN A 241 5.94 -26.06 25.63
C ASN A 241 6.51 -27.48 25.80
N ASN A 242 7.81 -27.63 25.57
CA ASN A 242 8.56 -28.90 25.68
C ASN A 242 8.16 -29.98 24.65
N GLU A 243 7.46 -29.60 23.59
CA GLU A 243 6.98 -30.48 22.54
C GLU A 243 7.37 -29.97 21.16
N PHE A 244 7.73 -30.89 20.25
CA PHE A 244 8.02 -30.56 18.86
C PHE A 244 6.81 -30.79 17.97
N PHE A 245 6.51 -29.83 17.11
CA PHE A 245 5.42 -29.90 16.14
C PHE A 245 5.97 -29.72 14.74
N VAL A 246 5.34 -30.39 13.78
CA VAL A 246 5.57 -30.13 12.35
C VAL A 246 5.03 -28.73 12.03
N GLY A 247 5.93 -27.84 11.61
CA GLY A 247 5.59 -26.49 11.19
C GLY A 247 4.74 -26.51 9.93
N ARG A 248 3.68 -25.70 9.90
CA ARG A 248 2.82 -25.47 8.75
C ARG A 248 2.83 -24.00 8.37
N PRO A 249 2.84 -23.67 7.08
CA PRO A 249 2.74 -22.28 6.64
C PRO A 249 1.48 -21.62 7.19
N LEU A 250 1.66 -20.43 7.75
CA LEU A 250 0.54 -19.60 8.20
C LEU A 250 -0.08 -18.89 7.00
N LYS A 251 -1.41 -18.79 7.04
CA LYS A 251 -2.21 -18.09 6.04
C LYS A 251 -2.76 -16.82 6.63
N TRP A 252 -2.73 -15.75 5.86
CA TRP A 252 -3.10 -14.42 6.30
C TRP A 252 -4.10 -13.80 5.34
N LYS A 253 -5.21 -13.32 5.88
CA LYS A 253 -6.22 -12.54 5.17
C LYS A 253 -5.91 -11.06 5.32
N LEU A 254 -5.74 -10.35 4.21
CA LEU A 254 -5.68 -8.89 4.22
C LEU A 254 -7.03 -8.34 4.63
N LEU A 255 -7.07 -7.63 5.76
CA LEU A 255 -8.29 -6.98 6.23
C LEU A 255 -8.46 -5.61 5.60
N TYR A 256 -7.41 -4.80 5.66
CA TYR A 256 -7.37 -3.46 5.08
C TYR A 256 -5.94 -2.94 5.05
N VAL A 257 -5.75 -1.80 4.40
CA VAL A 257 -4.50 -1.06 4.42
C VAL A 257 -4.77 0.37 4.85
N HIS A 258 -3.97 0.87 5.78
CA HIS A 258 -4.13 2.20 6.35
C HIS A 258 -2.77 2.85 6.51
N ASP A 259 -2.59 4.04 5.96
CA ASP A 259 -1.34 4.82 6.04
C ASP A 259 -0.08 4.03 5.63
N GLY A 260 -0.21 3.23 4.56
CA GLY A 260 0.87 2.40 4.04
C GLY A 260 1.17 1.15 4.90
N VAL A 261 0.33 0.83 5.89
CA VAL A 261 0.43 -0.37 6.73
C VAL A 261 -0.70 -1.32 6.35
N ALA A 262 -0.33 -2.53 5.91
CA ALA A 262 -1.25 -3.63 5.66
C ALA A 262 -1.55 -4.36 6.97
N VAL A 263 -2.84 -4.52 7.26
CA VAL A 263 -3.34 -5.22 8.43
C VAL A 263 -3.82 -6.59 8.02
N LEU A 264 -3.14 -7.62 8.54
CA LEU A 264 -3.33 -9.01 8.17
C LEU A 264 -3.88 -9.80 9.36
N LEU A 265 -4.94 -10.57 9.13
CA LEU A 265 -5.51 -11.49 10.11
C LEU A 265 -5.09 -12.92 9.79
N CYS A 266 -4.52 -13.64 10.76
CA CYS A 266 -4.24 -15.06 10.59
C CYS A 266 -5.54 -15.81 10.29
N SER A 267 -5.59 -16.59 9.22
CA SER A 267 -6.77 -17.35 8.81
C SER A 267 -7.13 -18.47 9.78
N GLU A 268 -6.14 -18.94 10.54
CA GLU A 268 -6.27 -20.06 11.46
C GLU A 268 -6.13 -19.62 12.91
N VAL A 269 -6.83 -20.33 13.80
CA VAL A 269 -6.59 -20.21 15.24
C VAL A 269 -5.26 -20.90 15.56
N VAL A 270 -4.32 -20.14 16.11
CA VAL A 270 -2.94 -20.61 16.34
C VAL A 270 -2.79 -21.33 17.67
N GLU A 271 -3.49 -20.86 18.71
CA GLU A 271 -3.37 -21.42 20.06
C GLU A 271 -4.60 -21.12 20.90
N LYS A 272 -4.82 -21.94 21.91
CA LYS A 272 -5.91 -21.85 22.88
C LYS A 272 -5.38 -21.23 24.17
N CYS A 273 -5.81 -20.02 24.52
CA CYS A 273 -5.33 -19.35 25.76
C CYS A 273 -6.42 -18.53 26.46
N SER A 274 -6.12 -18.08 27.68
CA SER A 274 -6.95 -17.08 28.39
C SER A 274 -6.59 -15.66 27.91
N ALA A 275 -7.49 -14.69 28.13
CA ALA A 275 -7.24 -13.28 27.82
C ALA A 275 -6.02 -12.72 28.56
N VAL A 276 -5.86 -13.08 29.83
CA VAL A 276 -4.72 -12.66 30.66
C VAL A 276 -3.38 -13.11 30.07
N ASN A 277 -3.33 -14.28 29.42
CA ASN A 277 -2.09 -14.84 28.88
C ASN A 277 -1.85 -14.48 27.41
N ALA A 278 -2.84 -13.86 26.73
CA ALA A 278 -2.76 -13.59 25.31
C ALA A 278 -1.56 -12.71 24.90
N PRO A 279 -1.20 -11.63 25.63
CA PRO A 279 -0.02 -10.82 25.26
C PRO A 279 1.30 -11.60 25.30
N ALA A 280 1.53 -12.37 26.36
CA ALA A 280 2.72 -13.22 26.48
C ALA A 280 2.76 -14.29 25.37
N LEU A 281 1.59 -14.83 25.02
CA LEU A 281 1.48 -15.80 23.94
C LEU A 281 1.77 -15.20 22.57
N LEU A 282 1.28 -13.99 22.29
CA LEU A 282 1.58 -13.28 21.02
C LEU A 282 3.08 -12.98 20.89
N GLN A 283 3.75 -12.62 21.98
CA GLN A 283 5.20 -12.42 21.99
C GLN A 283 5.96 -13.71 21.68
N ALA A 284 5.61 -14.82 22.34
CA ALA A 284 6.21 -16.12 22.07
C ALA A 284 5.89 -16.61 20.65
N PHE A 285 4.64 -16.41 20.19
CA PHE A 285 4.21 -16.72 18.84
C PHE A 285 5.05 -15.97 17.81
N ARG A 286 5.29 -14.67 17.97
CA ARG A 286 6.12 -13.88 17.04
C ARG A 286 7.54 -14.44 16.90
N GLN A 287 8.14 -14.85 18.00
CA GLN A 287 9.50 -15.42 18.00
C GLN A 287 9.56 -16.79 17.33
N LEU A 288 8.53 -17.61 17.49
CA LEU A 288 8.47 -18.95 16.92
C LEU A 288 8.00 -18.96 15.46
N ALA A 289 7.06 -18.08 15.13
CA ALA A 289 6.35 -18.14 13.87
C ALA A 289 7.13 -17.57 12.69
N PHE A 290 8.02 -16.61 12.97
CA PHE A 290 8.74 -15.85 11.97
C PHE A 290 10.25 -16.04 12.17
N ASN A 291 10.99 -16.24 11.07
CA ASN A 291 12.44 -16.16 11.10
C ASN A 291 12.92 -14.70 11.28
N GLU A 292 14.23 -14.46 11.29
CA GLU A 292 14.77 -13.11 11.51
C GLU A 292 14.34 -12.10 10.43
N ALA A 293 14.42 -12.50 9.15
CA ALA A 293 14.01 -11.65 8.04
C ALA A 293 12.50 -11.35 8.07
N GLU A 294 11.69 -12.38 8.33
CA GLU A 294 10.23 -12.26 8.48
C GLU A 294 9.87 -11.34 9.67
N ASN A 295 10.56 -11.48 10.80
CA ASN A 295 10.35 -10.64 11.97
C ASN A 295 10.66 -9.16 11.75
N ALA A 296 11.58 -8.84 10.83
CA ALA A 296 11.89 -7.47 10.43
C ALA A 296 10.76 -6.81 9.61
N LEU A 297 9.89 -7.61 8.97
CA LEU A 297 8.73 -7.13 8.21
C LEU A 297 7.53 -6.88 9.12
N VAL A 298 7.35 -7.69 10.16
CA VAL A 298 6.24 -7.56 11.11
C VAL A 298 6.47 -6.36 12.03
N GLN A 299 5.75 -5.28 11.82
CA GLN A 299 5.83 -4.08 12.67
C GLN A 299 5.24 -4.35 14.05
N SER A 300 4.02 -4.91 14.07
CA SER A 300 3.30 -5.22 15.31
C SER A 300 2.56 -6.55 15.19
N ILE A 301 2.30 -7.16 16.35
CA ILE A 301 1.41 -8.31 16.48
C ILE A 301 0.47 -8.05 17.65
N ARG A 302 -0.82 -8.24 17.44
CA ARG A 302 -1.85 -7.86 18.41
C ARG A 302 -3.12 -8.71 18.28
N LEU A 303 -4.03 -8.49 19.22
CA LEU A 303 -5.40 -9.00 19.14
C LEU A 303 -6.22 -8.16 18.16
N LEU A 304 -7.36 -8.75 17.73
CA LEU A 304 -8.39 -8.04 16.99
C LEU A 304 -8.95 -6.88 17.82
N THR A 305 -9.23 -5.78 17.13
CA THR A 305 -9.91 -4.58 17.64
C THR A 305 -11.25 -4.41 16.94
N GLN A 306 -12.10 -3.50 17.43
CA GLN A 306 -13.38 -3.20 16.76
C GLN A 306 -13.18 -2.73 15.31
N LYS A 307 -12.16 -1.89 15.08
CA LYS A 307 -11.81 -1.39 13.73
C LYS A 307 -11.52 -2.54 12.76
N ASP A 308 -10.85 -3.60 13.23
CA ASP A 308 -10.58 -4.76 12.40
C ASP A 308 -11.86 -5.56 12.11
N ILE A 309 -12.75 -5.70 13.10
CA ILE A 309 -14.01 -6.43 12.98
C ILE A 309 -14.93 -5.79 11.95
N ASP A 310 -15.00 -4.46 11.94
CA ASP A 310 -15.81 -3.70 10.99
C ASP A 310 -15.37 -3.94 9.53
N LYS A 311 -14.16 -4.47 9.32
CA LYS A 311 -13.59 -4.82 8.01
C LYS A 311 -13.71 -6.31 7.66
N ILE A 312 -14.09 -7.15 8.61
CA ILE A 312 -14.35 -8.58 8.38
C ILE A 312 -15.71 -8.74 7.70
N ALA A 313 -15.83 -9.73 6.81
CA ALA A 313 -17.09 -10.01 6.12
C ALA A 313 -18.22 -10.29 7.14
N PRO A 314 -19.45 -9.78 6.95
CA PRO A 314 -20.54 -9.92 7.93
C PRO A 314 -20.86 -11.36 8.35
N GLY A 315 -20.65 -12.34 7.46
CA GLY A 315 -20.81 -13.77 7.78
C GLY A 315 -19.80 -14.25 8.82
N GLU A 316 -18.55 -13.82 8.70
CA GLU A 316 -17.47 -14.16 9.63
C GLU A 316 -17.58 -13.39 10.95
N GLN A 317 -18.13 -12.18 10.95
CA GLN A 317 -18.33 -11.39 12.18
C GLN A 317 -19.22 -12.10 13.21
N LYS A 318 -20.17 -12.95 12.76
CA LYS A 318 -21.03 -13.75 13.65
C LYS A 318 -20.25 -14.74 14.52
N GLN A 319 -19.03 -15.05 14.11
CA GLN A 319 -18.11 -15.93 14.83
C GLN A 319 -17.24 -15.16 15.83
N ILE A 320 -17.45 -13.85 16.02
CA ILE A 320 -16.61 -13.03 16.91
C ILE A 320 -17.40 -12.65 18.16
N LEU A 321 -16.84 -12.92 19.34
CA LEU A 321 -17.37 -12.48 20.63
C LEU A 321 -16.50 -11.39 21.23
N LYS A 322 -17.14 -10.29 21.62
CA LYS A 322 -16.59 -9.31 22.56
C LYS A 322 -16.55 -9.92 23.96
N LEU A 323 -15.38 -9.94 24.60
CA LEU A 323 -15.25 -10.36 26.00
C LEU A 323 -15.31 -9.14 26.89
N ASP A 324 -16.42 -9.01 27.61
CA ASP A 324 -16.56 -8.10 28.74
C ASP A 324 -16.59 -6.60 28.35
N GLU A 325 -17.49 -5.84 28.99
CA GLU A 325 -17.54 -4.39 28.84
C GLU A 325 -16.46 -3.70 29.69
N THR A 326 -15.90 -4.41 30.68
CA THR A 326 -14.92 -3.87 31.63
C THR A 326 -13.46 -4.02 31.15
N GLN A 327 -13.17 -5.00 30.30
CA GLN A 327 -11.89 -5.16 29.61
C GLN A 327 -12.06 -4.64 28.18
N ALA A 328 -12.06 -3.31 28.04
CA ALA A 328 -12.25 -2.66 26.76
C ALA A 328 -11.34 -3.26 25.68
N ASP A 329 -11.96 -3.66 24.56
CA ASP A 329 -11.33 -3.94 23.27
C ASP A 329 -10.69 -5.31 23.01
N ILE A 330 -11.04 -6.36 23.78
CA ILE A 330 -10.58 -7.73 23.49
C ILE A 330 -11.68 -8.57 22.80
N TYR A 331 -11.37 -9.07 21.59
CA TYR A 331 -12.28 -9.88 20.77
C TYR A 331 -11.72 -11.28 20.47
N TRP A 332 -12.61 -12.27 20.39
CA TRP A 332 -12.25 -13.69 20.20
C TRP A 332 -13.13 -14.41 19.19
N TRP A 333 -12.59 -15.45 18.54
CA TRP A 333 -13.33 -16.28 17.59
C TRP A 333 -14.02 -17.50 18.23
N ILE A 334 -15.22 -17.82 17.75
CA ILE A 334 -15.99 -19.05 17.98
C ILE A 334 -16.08 -19.82 16.64
N ASP A 335 -15.69 -21.09 16.62
CA ASP A 335 -15.90 -21.97 15.45
C ASP A 335 -17.38 -22.40 15.34
N GLU A 336 -17.97 -22.31 14.13
CA GLU A 336 -19.31 -22.82 13.78
C GLU A 336 -19.46 -24.34 13.98
N LYS A 337 -18.37 -25.12 13.79
CA LYS A 337 -18.35 -26.56 14.05
C LYS A 337 -18.18 -26.90 15.53
N GLY A 338 -17.97 -25.90 16.39
CA GLY A 338 -18.06 -25.99 17.84
C GLY A 338 -19.49 -26.00 18.35
N ILE A 339 -20.35 -26.82 17.73
CA ILE A 339 -21.73 -27.11 18.13
C ILE A 339 -21.77 -27.43 19.64
N LEU A 340 -22.52 -26.60 20.39
CA LEU A 340 -23.41 -27.00 21.49
C LEU A 340 -22.96 -28.10 22.48
N ASP A 341 -21.84 -27.96 23.17
CA ASP A 341 -21.71 -28.54 24.53
C ASP A 341 -22.21 -27.55 25.60
N GLU A 342 -23.45 -27.75 26.01
CA GLU A 342 -24.20 -27.12 27.11
C GLU A 342 -23.41 -26.19 28.05
N TRP A 343 -23.97 -25.01 28.27
CA TRP A 343 -23.67 -24.19 29.45
C TRP A 343 -24.03 -24.99 30.71
N LYS A 344 -23.09 -25.72 31.30
CA LYS A 344 -23.27 -26.20 32.68
C LYS A 344 -22.80 -25.11 33.62
N LEU A 345 -23.71 -24.19 33.94
CA LEU A 345 -23.67 -23.47 35.21
C LEU A 345 -23.48 -24.54 36.29
N ALA A 346 -22.37 -24.50 37.02
CA ALA A 346 -22.15 -25.37 38.15
C ALA A 346 -23.10 -24.92 39.28
N TYR A 347 -24.31 -25.47 39.27
CA TYR A 347 -25.23 -25.38 40.38
C TYR A 347 -24.75 -26.34 41.47
N LYS A 348 -24.45 -25.81 42.64
CA LYS A 348 -24.33 -26.62 43.85
C LYS A 348 -25.66 -26.50 44.58
N ASN A 349 -26.40 -27.60 44.71
CA ASN A 349 -27.72 -27.63 45.37
C ASN A 349 -28.77 -26.67 44.76
N ASN A 350 -28.89 -26.59 43.42
CA ASN A 350 -29.81 -25.69 42.72
C ASN A 350 -29.65 -24.18 43.02
N GLN A 351 -28.53 -23.77 43.62
CA GLN A 351 -28.16 -22.36 43.74
C GLN A 351 -26.89 -22.09 42.93
N LEU A 352 -26.82 -20.88 42.33
CA LEU A 352 -25.60 -20.41 41.69
C LEU A 352 -24.47 -20.42 42.73
N SER A 353 -23.40 -21.18 42.47
CA SER A 353 -22.21 -21.13 43.32
C SER A 353 -21.67 -19.69 43.34
N SER A 354 -21.46 -19.13 44.53
CA SER A 354 -20.76 -17.83 44.68
C SER A 354 -19.31 -17.85 44.18
N ASN A 355 -18.76 -19.06 43.99
CA ASN A 355 -17.47 -19.32 43.37
C ASN A 355 -17.63 -19.99 41.99
N GLY A 356 -18.79 -19.84 41.34
CA GLY A 356 -19.04 -20.36 40.00
C GLY A 356 -18.15 -19.63 39.01
N PHE A 357 -16.94 -20.15 38.77
CA PHE A 357 -16.11 -19.66 37.69
C PHE A 357 -16.88 -19.88 36.38
N LEU A 358 -17.13 -18.79 35.65
CA LEU A 358 -17.41 -18.85 34.23
C LEU A 358 -16.19 -19.51 33.58
N VAL A 359 -16.24 -20.83 33.38
CA VAL A 359 -15.27 -21.51 32.53
C VAL A 359 -15.64 -21.11 31.10
N THR A 360 -15.16 -19.93 30.69
CA THR A 360 -15.24 -19.52 29.30
C THR A 360 -14.46 -20.56 28.51
N ARG A 361 -15.14 -21.28 27.60
CA ARG A 361 -14.52 -22.25 26.69
C ARG A 361 -13.20 -21.70 26.16
N ILE A 362 -12.19 -22.54 26.04
CA ILE A 362 -10.86 -22.07 25.62
C ILE A 362 -10.99 -21.54 24.19
N LYS A 363 -10.87 -20.22 24.09
CA LYS A 363 -11.06 -19.48 22.86
C LYS A 363 -9.78 -19.56 22.05
N GLY A 364 -9.95 -19.59 20.74
CA GLY A 364 -8.84 -19.63 19.81
C GLY A 364 -8.29 -18.24 19.54
N LEU A 365 -6.97 -18.10 19.65
CA LEU A 365 -6.26 -16.88 19.27
C LEU A 365 -6.07 -16.84 17.74
N ARG A 366 -6.54 -15.77 17.09
CA ARG A 366 -6.18 -15.43 15.70
C ARG A 366 -5.39 -14.12 15.74
N PRO A 367 -4.05 -14.17 15.62
CA PRO A 367 -3.24 -12.96 15.66
C PRO A 367 -3.55 -12.03 14.50
N VAL A 368 -3.48 -10.74 14.77
CA VAL A 368 -3.39 -9.68 13.75
C VAL A 368 -1.95 -9.21 13.69
N ILE A 369 -1.41 -9.08 12.49
CA ILE A 369 -0.10 -8.49 12.26
C ILE A 369 -0.21 -7.24 11.39
N GLU A 370 0.73 -6.33 11.57
CA GLU A 370 0.87 -5.12 10.77
C GLU A 370 2.21 -5.19 10.04
N ILE A 371 2.19 -5.01 8.72
CA ILE A 371 3.37 -5.01 7.86
C ILE A 371 3.30 -3.74 7.00
N LYS A 372 4.44 -3.10 6.69
CA LYS A 372 4.42 -2.04 5.68
C LYS A 372 3.95 -2.63 4.36
N ALA A 373 2.95 -2.04 3.74
CA ALA A 373 2.38 -2.52 2.48
C ALA A 373 3.46 -2.67 1.39
N THR A 374 4.43 -1.76 1.41
CA THR A 374 5.60 -1.71 0.53
C THR A 374 6.50 -2.94 0.67
N GLN A 375 6.55 -3.53 1.86
CA GLN A 375 7.40 -4.67 2.20
C GLN A 375 6.71 -6.02 1.97
N LEU A 376 5.40 -6.04 1.67
CA LEU A 376 4.72 -7.29 1.37
C LEU A 376 5.32 -8.01 0.16
N GLN A 377 5.86 -7.26 -0.81
CA GLN A 377 6.54 -7.83 -1.97
C GLN A 377 7.91 -8.44 -1.64
N GLU A 378 8.52 -8.07 -0.49
CA GLU A 378 9.79 -8.63 -0.03
C GLU A 378 9.63 -10.02 0.58
N ILE A 379 8.39 -10.39 0.93
CA ILE A 379 8.09 -11.75 1.35
C ILE A 379 8.36 -12.66 0.16
N LYS A 380 9.25 -13.64 0.32
CA LYS A 380 9.51 -14.63 -0.73
C LYS A 380 8.55 -15.78 -0.53
N GLY A 381 7.75 -16.09 -1.55
CA GLY A 381 7.12 -17.40 -1.65
C GLY A 381 8.21 -18.43 -1.97
N GLU A 382 8.57 -19.26 -1.00
CA GLU A 382 9.48 -20.39 -1.21
C GLU A 382 8.89 -21.48 -2.12
#